data_AF-A0A024SDE8-F1
#
_entry.id   AF-A0A024SDE8-F1
#
_cell.length_a   1.000
_cell.length_b   1.000
_cell.length_c   1.000
_cell.angle_alpha   90.00
_cell.angle_beta   90.00
_cell.angle_gamma   90.00
#
_symmetry.space_group_name_H-M   'P 1'
#
loop_
_entity.id
_entity.type
_entity.pdbx_description
1 polymer ?
#
loop_
_entity_poly.entity_id
_entity_poly.type
_entity_poly.pdbx_seq_one_letter_code
_entity_poly.pdbx_strand_id
1 'polypeptide(L)'
;MTRLFQIVRPAFKCSYQIIPDGEEPLYKVKNLPYHKGGKPDLALLDGPDETAPVLIVCHMPKLSRHFKIGFGDPTGPEPIVWEDFIKPKLGSLERKISVSFSGDGHIVETGQGEREEFTWKRTRHVSVLGKKSRAASLHNRKLVDEQGNILAIFTHATAIGVAGWLQIEVDRGRDFDLMVMMTALSIHEWMRRQ
;
A
#
# COMPACT_ATOMS: atom_id res chain seq x y z
N MET A 1 17.99 -4.26 4.08
CA MET A 1 18.00 -5.35 3.07
C MET A 1 16.84 -5.10 2.11
N THR A 2 17.01 -5.35 0.81
CA THR A 2 15.91 -5.22 -0.17
C THR A 2 14.96 -6.42 -0.05
N ARG A 3 13.64 -6.16 -0.05
CA ARG A 3 12.59 -7.18 0.06
C ARG A 3 11.69 -7.14 -1.16
N LEU A 4 11.34 -8.30 -1.69
CA LEU A 4 10.51 -8.44 -2.89
C LEU A 4 9.23 -9.21 -2.55
N PHE A 5 8.10 -8.67 -3.00
CA PHE A 5 6.78 -9.25 -2.84
C PHE A 5 6.06 -9.36 -4.18
N GLN A 6 5.45 -10.51 -4.43
CA GLN A 6 4.45 -10.68 -5.46
C GLN A 6 3.06 -10.36 -4.90
N ILE A 7 2.30 -9.54 -5.61
CA ILE A 7 0.93 -9.22 -5.28
C ILE A 7 0.00 -9.99 -6.21
N VAL A 8 -0.69 -10.98 -5.65
CA VAL A 8 -1.63 -11.85 -6.35
C VAL A 8 -3.05 -11.36 -6.11
N ARG A 9 -3.88 -11.38 -7.14
CA ARG A 9 -5.32 -11.11 -7.08
C ARG A 9 -6.05 -12.30 -7.72
N PRO A 10 -6.34 -13.36 -6.96
CA PRO A 10 -6.94 -14.56 -7.54
C PRO A 10 -8.21 -14.23 -8.35
N ALA A 11 -8.36 -14.87 -9.51
CA ALA A 11 -9.50 -14.63 -10.37
C ALA A 11 -10.82 -14.88 -9.61
N PHE A 12 -11.82 -14.03 -9.84
CA PHE A 12 -13.13 -14.09 -9.20
C PHE A 12 -13.16 -13.88 -7.67
N LYS A 13 -12.02 -13.60 -7.03
CA LYS A 13 -11.96 -13.22 -5.61
C LYS A 13 -11.85 -11.69 -5.45
N CYS A 14 -12.53 -11.18 -4.43
CA CYS A 14 -12.40 -9.79 -3.99
C CYS A 14 -11.35 -9.68 -2.88
N SER A 15 -10.13 -10.13 -3.16
CA SER A 15 -9.00 -10.06 -2.24
C SER A 15 -7.67 -10.10 -2.98
N TYR A 16 -6.63 -9.66 -2.28
CA TYR A 16 -5.24 -9.82 -2.69
C TYR A 16 -4.48 -10.71 -1.71
N GLN A 17 -3.39 -11.28 -2.17
CA GLN A 17 -2.38 -11.95 -1.34
C GLN A 17 -1.03 -11.30 -1.63
N ILE A 18 -0.26 -11.05 -0.58
CA ILE A 18 1.10 -10.52 -0.64
C ILE A 18 2.02 -11.66 -0.26
N ILE A 19 2.85 -12.07 -1.22
CA ILE A 19 3.69 -13.26 -1.14
C ILE A 19 5.14 -12.80 -1.22
N PRO A 20 5.98 -13.01 -0.20
CA PRO A 20 7.41 -12.80 -0.31
C PRO A 20 8.00 -13.70 -1.41
N ASP A 21 9.09 -13.28 -2.04
CA ASP A 21 9.65 -14.00 -3.19
C ASP A 21 10.05 -15.45 -2.83
N GLY A 22 9.41 -16.42 -3.48
CA GLY A 22 9.68 -17.86 -3.26
C GLY A 22 9.02 -18.46 -2.01
N GLU A 23 8.17 -17.73 -1.31
CA GLU A 23 7.57 -18.15 -0.04
C GLU A 23 6.05 -18.35 -0.13
N GLU A 24 5.46 -18.81 0.97
CA GLU A 24 4.01 -18.85 1.16
C GLU A 24 3.42 -17.45 1.39
N PRO A 25 2.11 -17.24 1.15
CA PRO A 25 1.49 -15.92 1.36
C PRO A 25 1.65 -15.41 2.78
N LEU A 26 2.29 -14.25 2.92
CA LEU A 26 2.53 -13.61 4.22
C LEU A 26 1.30 -12.82 4.69
N TYR A 27 0.65 -12.09 3.79
CA TYR A 27 -0.50 -11.27 4.12
C TYR A 27 -1.66 -11.48 3.15
N LYS A 28 -2.88 -11.37 3.67
CA LYS A 28 -4.11 -11.26 2.88
C LYS A 28 -4.68 -9.86 2.98
N VAL A 29 -5.16 -9.33 1.86
CA VAL A 29 -5.86 -8.05 1.82
C VAL A 29 -7.30 -8.28 1.37
N LYS A 30 -8.24 -8.10 2.29
CA LYS A 30 -9.67 -8.06 1.97
C LYS A 30 -9.93 -6.83 1.10
N ASN A 31 -10.69 -6.99 0.02
CA ASN A 31 -11.05 -5.91 -0.88
C ASN A 31 -12.57 -5.84 -1.00
N LEU A 32 -13.18 -4.77 -0.49
CA LEU A 32 -14.59 -4.50 -0.71
C LEU A 32 -14.74 -3.70 -2.01
N PRO A 33 -15.28 -4.30 -3.10
CA PRO A 33 -15.28 -3.69 -4.42
C PRO A 33 -16.14 -2.41 -4.50
N TYR A 34 -17.06 -2.25 -3.56
CA TYR A 34 -17.91 -1.07 -3.42
C TYR A 34 -17.86 -0.58 -1.99
N HIS A 35 -17.71 0.73 -1.84
CA HIS A 35 -17.78 1.37 -0.53
C HIS A 35 -19.11 1.06 0.14
N LYS A 36 -19.05 0.35 1.27
CA LYS A 36 -20.18 0.03 2.13
C LYS A 36 -19.94 0.78 3.44
N GLY A 37 -20.77 1.79 3.69
CA GLY A 37 -20.57 2.74 4.80
C GLY A 37 -20.13 2.07 6.09
N GLY A 38 -19.10 2.63 6.72
CA GLY A 38 -18.49 2.12 7.95
C GLY A 38 -17.50 0.96 7.78
N LYS A 39 -17.45 0.30 6.60
CA LYS A 39 -16.45 -0.74 6.33
C LYS A 39 -15.28 -0.21 5.50
N PRO A 40 -14.04 -0.66 5.75
CA PRO A 40 -12.89 -0.26 4.97
C PRO A 40 -12.91 -0.88 3.57
N ASP A 41 -12.53 -0.10 2.56
CA ASP A 41 -12.46 -0.55 1.17
C ASP A 41 -11.36 -1.61 0.97
N LEU A 42 -10.23 -1.47 1.69
CA LEU A 42 -9.19 -2.49 1.81
C LEU A 42 -8.85 -2.71 3.29
N ALA A 43 -8.57 -3.96 3.67
CA ALA A 43 -8.05 -4.30 5.00
C ALA A 43 -6.94 -5.36 4.86
N LEU A 44 -5.74 -5.02 5.32
CA LEU A 44 -4.56 -5.89 5.35
C LEU A 44 -4.57 -6.66 6.67
N LEU A 45 -4.47 -7.98 6.59
CA LEU A 45 -4.55 -8.92 7.71
C LEU A 45 -3.18 -9.47 8.07
N ASP A 46 -2.95 -9.79 9.34
CA ASP A 46 -1.72 -10.40 9.84
C ASP A 46 -1.65 -11.91 9.54
N GLY A 47 -1.70 -12.25 8.26
CA GLY A 47 -1.64 -13.63 7.80
C GLY A 47 -2.49 -13.89 6.56
N PRO A 48 -2.46 -15.13 6.05
CA PRO A 48 -3.22 -15.53 4.87
C PRO A 48 -4.70 -15.83 5.17
N ASP A 49 -5.10 -15.99 6.43
CA ASP A 49 -6.47 -16.32 6.85
C ASP A 49 -7.36 -15.07 6.98
N GLU A 50 -8.66 -15.22 6.76
CA GLU A 50 -9.67 -14.18 6.98
C GLU A 50 -9.95 -13.91 8.45
N THR A 51 -9.57 -14.82 9.33
CA THR A 51 -9.73 -14.68 10.79
C THR A 51 -8.56 -13.93 11.43
N ALA A 52 -7.47 -13.72 10.69
CA ALA A 52 -6.30 -13.01 11.20
C ALA A 52 -6.64 -11.55 11.59
N PRO A 53 -5.96 -10.97 12.60
CA PRO A 53 -6.15 -9.59 13.01
C PRO A 53 -5.92 -8.60 11.86
N VAL A 54 -6.61 -7.45 11.90
CA VAL A 54 -6.42 -6.40 10.91
C VAL A 54 -5.24 -5.53 11.34
N LEU A 55 -4.27 -5.34 10.44
CA LEU A 55 -3.09 -4.50 10.70
C LEU A 55 -3.30 -3.07 10.19
N ILE A 56 -3.82 -2.93 8.97
CA ILE A 56 -4.04 -1.63 8.33
C ILE A 56 -5.34 -1.66 7.54
N VAL A 57 -6.08 -0.55 7.58
CA VAL A 57 -7.27 -0.33 6.77
C VAL A 57 -7.14 0.87 5.84
N CYS A 58 -7.86 0.84 4.72
CA CYS A 58 -7.97 1.97 3.81
C CYS A 58 -9.44 2.21 3.47
N HIS A 59 -9.88 3.46 3.66
CA HIS A 59 -11.15 3.95 3.14
C HIS A 59 -10.89 4.80 1.89
N MET A 60 -11.62 4.51 0.83
CA MET A 60 -11.52 5.18 -0.48
C MET A 60 -12.88 5.73 -0.90
N PRO A 61 -13.33 6.86 -0.31
CA PRO A 61 -14.61 7.45 -0.68
C PRO A 61 -14.69 7.73 -2.18
N LYS A 62 -15.84 7.44 -2.79
CA LYS A 62 -16.04 7.65 -4.24
C LYS A 62 -15.79 9.11 -4.61
N LEU A 63 -15.17 9.32 -5.76
CA LEU A 63 -14.79 10.64 -6.32
C LEU A 63 -13.86 11.48 -5.41
N SER A 64 -13.36 10.92 -4.29
CA SER A 64 -12.44 11.61 -3.41
C SER A 64 -11.01 11.54 -3.92
N ARG A 65 -10.29 12.65 -3.76
CA ARG A 65 -8.82 12.69 -3.91
C ARG A 65 -8.09 12.19 -2.64
N HIS A 66 -8.83 12.03 -1.54
CA HIS A 66 -8.30 11.76 -0.21
C HIS A 66 -8.75 10.36 0.20
N PHE A 67 -7.79 9.49 0.44
CA PHE A 67 -8.01 8.22 1.11
C PHE A 67 -7.63 8.38 2.57
N LYS A 68 -8.29 7.62 3.45
CA LYS A 68 -7.90 7.52 4.86
C LYS A 68 -7.23 6.18 5.07
N ILE A 69 -6.04 6.19 5.64
CA ILE A 69 -5.30 4.99 6.06
C ILE A 69 -5.36 4.92 7.58
N GLY A 70 -5.79 3.79 8.11
CA GLY A 70 -5.81 3.54 9.56
C GLY A 70 -4.79 2.46 9.88
N PHE A 71 -3.83 2.76 10.75
CA PHE A 71 -2.85 1.81 11.27
C PHE A 71 -3.37 1.27 12.61
N GLY A 72 -3.67 -0.03 12.67
CA GLY A 72 -4.30 -0.69 13.80
C GLY A 72 -5.58 -1.46 13.43
N ASP A 73 -6.03 -2.31 14.34
CA ASP A 73 -7.24 -3.12 14.18
C ASP A 73 -8.49 -2.31 14.60
N PRO A 74 -9.47 -2.08 13.70
CA PRO A 74 -10.71 -1.38 14.06
C PRO A 74 -11.58 -2.07 15.10
N THR A 75 -11.33 -3.34 15.37
CA THR A 75 -12.02 -4.15 16.39
C THR A 75 -11.17 -4.38 17.64
N GLY A 76 -9.91 -3.94 17.61
CA GLY A 76 -8.98 -4.04 18.72
C GLY A 76 -9.26 -3.01 19.82
N PRO A 77 -8.65 -3.19 21.01
CA PRO A 77 -8.78 -2.25 22.12
C PRO A 77 -7.92 -0.99 21.94
N GLU A 78 -6.87 -1.06 21.11
CA GLU A 78 -5.93 0.02 20.88
C GLU A 78 -6.48 1.07 19.89
N PRO A 79 -6.14 2.36 20.06
CA PRO A 79 -6.55 3.39 19.12
C PRO A 79 -5.91 3.19 17.75
N ILE A 80 -6.66 3.50 16.69
CA ILE A 80 -6.16 3.48 15.32
C ILE A 80 -5.51 4.84 15.01
N VAL A 81 -4.27 4.81 14.51
CA VAL A 81 -3.62 6.00 13.98
C VAL A 81 -4.16 6.28 12.58
N TRP A 82 -4.83 7.41 12.40
CA TRP A 82 -5.46 7.78 11.13
C TRP A 82 -4.63 8.81 10.37
N GLU A 83 -4.31 8.49 9.12
CA GLU A 83 -3.52 9.35 8.24
C GLU A 83 -4.19 9.59 6.89
N ASP A 84 -3.91 10.77 6.34
CA ASP A 84 -4.43 11.21 5.06
C ASP A 84 -3.51 10.80 3.91
N PHE A 85 -4.04 9.99 2.98
CA PHE A 85 -3.35 9.60 1.75
C PHE A 85 -3.95 10.33 0.55
N ILE A 86 -3.33 11.44 0.19
CA ILE A 86 -3.94 12.48 -0.64
C ILE A 86 -3.34 12.54 -2.02
N LYS A 87 -4.19 12.86 -3.00
CA LYS A 87 -3.74 13.32 -4.32
C LYS A 87 -3.67 14.86 -4.28
N PRO A 88 -2.47 15.48 -4.35
CA PRO A 88 -2.28 16.88 -4.01
C PRO A 88 -2.93 17.85 -5.02
N LYS A 89 -3.04 17.45 -6.29
CA LYS A 89 -3.60 18.27 -7.37
C LYS A 89 -4.50 17.46 -8.28
N LEU A 90 -5.51 18.11 -8.87
CA LEU A 90 -6.32 17.49 -9.93
C LEU A 90 -5.42 17.08 -11.10
N GLY A 91 -5.69 15.93 -11.73
CA GLY A 91 -4.83 15.40 -12.81
C GLY A 91 -3.49 14.80 -12.38
N SER A 92 -2.97 15.08 -11.18
CA SER A 92 -1.71 14.51 -10.71
C SER A 92 -1.74 12.97 -10.64
N LEU A 93 -0.65 12.32 -11.03
CA LEU A 93 -0.46 10.88 -10.84
C LEU A 93 0.29 10.56 -9.54
N GLU A 94 0.51 11.57 -8.72
CA GLU A 94 1.16 11.48 -7.43
C GLU A 94 0.14 11.36 -6.30
N ARG A 95 0.54 10.65 -5.26
CA ARG A 95 -0.16 10.65 -3.97
C ARG A 95 0.85 10.71 -2.83
N LYS A 96 0.48 11.43 -1.78
CA LYS A 96 1.31 11.72 -0.62
C LYS A 96 0.67 11.18 0.64
N ILE A 97 1.48 10.59 1.50
CA ILE A 97 1.12 10.25 2.88
C ILE A 97 2.19 10.85 3.79
N SER A 98 1.77 11.40 4.91
CA SER A 98 2.67 11.83 5.97
C SER A 98 2.35 10.99 7.20
N VAL A 99 3.36 10.43 7.86
CA VAL A 99 3.19 9.57 9.04
C VAL A 99 4.24 9.95 10.09
N SER A 100 3.95 9.68 11.36
CA SER A 100 4.91 9.90 12.45
C SER A 100 5.49 8.56 12.91
N PHE A 101 6.81 8.46 13.03
CA PHE A 101 7.49 7.28 13.56
C PHE A 101 8.04 7.53 14.97
N SER A 102 7.86 6.57 15.87
CA SER A 102 8.61 6.51 17.13
C SER A 102 10.06 6.06 16.90
N GLY A 103 10.92 6.22 17.91
CA GLY A 103 12.35 5.88 17.80
C GLY A 103 12.65 4.39 17.56
N ASP A 104 11.68 3.50 17.79
CA ASP A 104 11.73 2.06 17.51
C ASP A 104 11.08 1.68 16.16
N GLY A 105 10.62 2.66 15.37
CA GLY A 105 10.11 2.46 14.02
C GLY A 105 8.62 2.12 13.92
N HIS A 106 7.85 2.28 15.01
CA HIS A 106 6.40 2.15 14.97
C HIS A 106 5.71 3.41 14.47
N ILE A 107 4.59 3.25 13.76
CA ILE A 107 3.77 4.40 13.38
C ILE A 107 2.93 4.83 14.58
N VAL A 108 3.06 6.10 14.96
CA VAL A 108 2.40 6.69 16.14
C VAL A 108 1.57 7.91 15.75
N GLU A 109 0.77 8.40 16.69
CA GLU A 109 -0.06 9.57 16.46
C GLU A 109 0.77 10.82 16.11
N THR A 110 0.15 11.74 15.38
CA THR A 110 0.78 13.00 14.99
C THR A 110 1.24 13.77 16.24
N GLY A 111 2.53 14.11 16.28
CA GLY A 111 3.15 14.83 17.39
C GLY A 111 3.84 13.95 18.43
N GLN A 112 3.74 12.62 18.34
CA GLN A 112 4.42 11.67 19.22
C GLN A 112 5.73 11.10 18.65
N GLY A 113 6.09 11.49 17.43
CA GLY A 113 7.26 10.96 16.72
C GLY A 113 7.72 11.88 15.60
N GLU A 114 8.80 11.47 14.92
CA GLU A 114 9.34 12.20 13.77
C GLU A 114 8.37 12.09 12.59
N ARG A 115 7.92 13.24 12.08
CA ARG A 115 6.98 13.30 10.96
C ARG A 115 7.73 13.22 9.64
N GLU A 116 7.42 12.20 8.85
CA GLU A 116 8.00 12.02 7.53
C GLU A 116 6.91 12.06 6.44
N GLU A 117 7.23 12.62 5.28
CA GLU A 117 6.37 12.60 4.09
C GLU A 117 6.93 11.66 3.01
N PHE A 118 6.04 10.83 2.46
CA PHE A 118 6.35 9.96 1.34
C PHE A 118 5.44 10.22 0.16
N THR A 119 6.03 10.22 -1.04
CA THR A 119 5.29 10.45 -2.29
C THR A 119 5.38 9.26 -3.22
N TRP A 120 4.23 8.66 -3.54
CA TRP A 120 4.09 7.75 -4.66
C TRP A 120 4.01 8.53 -5.97
N LYS A 121 4.92 8.26 -6.91
CA LYS A 121 4.98 8.89 -8.23
C LYS A 121 4.91 7.84 -9.33
N ARG A 122 4.31 8.19 -10.48
CA ARG A 122 4.42 7.36 -11.70
C ARG A 122 5.88 7.26 -12.12
N THR A 123 6.30 6.07 -12.54
CA THR A 123 7.63 5.85 -13.13
C THR A 123 7.54 5.12 -14.46
N ARG A 124 8.42 5.50 -15.39
CA ARG A 124 8.62 4.81 -16.69
C ARG A 124 9.99 4.14 -16.78
N HIS A 125 10.91 4.51 -15.89
CA HIS A 125 12.34 4.19 -16.00
C HIS A 125 12.82 3.19 -14.94
N VAL A 126 12.00 2.97 -13.92
CA VAL A 126 12.34 2.09 -12.80
C VAL A 126 11.29 0.99 -12.71
N SER A 127 11.75 -0.24 -12.57
CA SER A 127 10.94 -1.42 -12.33
C SER A 127 11.71 -2.40 -11.45
N VAL A 128 10.99 -3.31 -10.82
CA VAL A 128 11.57 -4.46 -10.12
C VAL A 128 12.48 -5.22 -11.09
N LEU A 129 13.70 -5.55 -10.66
CA LEU A 129 14.70 -6.19 -11.50
C LEU A 129 14.17 -7.54 -12.03
N GLY A 130 14.39 -7.81 -13.31
CA GLY A 130 13.96 -9.05 -13.96
C GLY A 130 12.45 -9.18 -14.21
N LYS A 131 11.61 -8.22 -13.79
CA LYS A 131 10.17 -8.24 -14.07
C LYS A 131 9.85 -7.41 -15.30
N LYS A 132 9.03 -7.98 -16.20
CA LYS A 132 8.62 -7.30 -17.44
C LYS A 132 7.75 -6.09 -17.09
N SER A 133 8.28 -4.90 -17.36
CA SER A 133 7.59 -3.64 -17.17
C SER A 133 7.29 -3.00 -18.53
N ARG A 134 6.05 -2.52 -18.72
CA ARG A 134 5.72 -1.69 -19.87
C ARG A 134 6.04 -0.23 -19.51
N ALA A 135 7.04 0.37 -20.17
CA ALA A 135 7.45 1.76 -19.90
C ALA A 135 6.30 2.78 -20.05
N ALA A 136 5.32 2.51 -20.91
CA ALA A 136 4.12 3.35 -21.07
C ALA A 136 3.05 3.15 -19.98
N SER A 137 3.19 2.18 -19.08
CA SER A 137 2.21 1.86 -18.04
C SER A 137 1.85 3.08 -17.20
N LEU A 138 0.55 3.28 -17.01
CA LEU A 138 0.02 4.25 -16.04
C LEU A 138 0.03 3.69 -14.62
N HIS A 139 0.38 2.42 -14.40
CA HIS A 139 0.26 1.74 -13.10
C HIS A 139 1.60 1.56 -12.37
N ASN A 140 2.73 1.67 -13.07
CA ASN A 140 4.04 1.57 -12.44
C ASN A 140 4.28 2.78 -11.53
N ARG A 141 4.74 2.53 -10.31
CA ARG A 141 4.93 3.55 -9.29
C ARG A 141 6.26 3.35 -8.57
N LYS A 142 6.80 4.45 -8.05
CA LYS A 142 7.89 4.46 -7.07
C LYS A 142 7.49 5.31 -5.88
N LEU A 143 7.87 4.88 -4.69
CA LEU A 143 7.76 5.66 -3.46
C LEU A 143 9.08 6.38 -3.26
N VAL A 144 9.00 7.67 -2.94
CA VAL A 144 10.17 8.48 -2.59
C VAL A 144 9.96 9.24 -1.28
N ASP A 145 11.04 9.49 -0.56
CA ASP A 145 11.08 10.46 0.54
C ASP A 145 11.13 11.91 0.03
N GLU A 146 11.22 12.86 0.96
CA GLU A 146 11.33 14.29 0.68
C GLU A 146 12.59 14.64 -0.13
N GLN A 147 13.68 13.90 0.07
CA GLN A 147 14.95 14.06 -0.64
C GLN A 147 14.92 13.45 -2.04
N GLY A 148 13.87 12.68 -2.37
CA GLY A 148 13.69 12.04 -3.66
C GLY A 148 14.36 10.67 -3.80
N ASN A 149 14.88 10.10 -2.70
CA ASN A 149 15.42 8.76 -2.68
C ASN A 149 14.32 7.74 -2.91
N ILE A 150 14.60 6.68 -3.65
CA ILE A 150 13.63 5.62 -3.94
C ILE A 150 13.59 4.67 -2.75
N LEU A 151 12.42 4.55 -2.11
CA LEU A 151 12.21 3.66 -0.97
C LEU A 151 11.49 2.36 -1.36
N ALA A 152 10.66 2.42 -2.40
CA ALA A 152 9.96 1.26 -2.91
C ALA A 152 9.55 1.43 -4.38
N ILE A 153 9.35 0.31 -5.07
CA ILE A 153 8.97 0.25 -6.48
C ILE A 153 7.81 -0.74 -6.63
N PHE A 154 6.72 -0.28 -7.25
CA PHE A 154 5.62 -1.15 -7.68
C PHE A 154 5.61 -1.26 -9.20
N THR A 155 5.76 -2.50 -9.69
CA THR A 155 5.72 -2.84 -11.12
C THR A 155 4.45 -3.63 -11.42
N HIS A 156 3.60 -3.06 -12.27
CA HIS A 156 2.32 -3.66 -12.62
C HIS A 156 2.48 -4.88 -13.53
N ALA A 157 1.76 -5.96 -13.23
CA ALA A 157 1.71 -7.15 -14.06
C ALA A 157 0.47 -7.13 -14.98
N THR A 158 0.59 -7.65 -16.20
CA THR A 158 -0.56 -7.91 -17.08
C THR A 158 -1.02 -9.37 -17.04
N ALA A 159 -0.37 -10.20 -16.23
CA ALA A 159 -0.71 -11.60 -16.10
C ALA A 159 -2.04 -11.77 -15.33
N ILE A 160 -2.87 -12.70 -15.79
CA ILE A 160 -4.13 -13.01 -15.12
C ILE A 160 -3.82 -13.49 -13.69
N GLY A 161 -4.57 -12.97 -12.72
CA GLY A 161 -4.40 -13.35 -11.32
C GLY A 161 -3.25 -12.64 -10.60
N VAL A 162 -2.48 -11.77 -11.27
CA VAL A 162 -1.34 -11.06 -10.66
C VAL A 162 -1.53 -9.55 -10.82
N ALA A 163 -1.47 -8.81 -9.72
CA ALA A 163 -1.56 -7.35 -9.72
C ALA A 163 -0.21 -6.70 -10.04
N GLY A 164 0.88 -7.28 -9.55
CA GLY A 164 2.23 -6.75 -9.76
C GLY A 164 3.26 -7.31 -8.80
N TRP A 165 4.42 -6.65 -8.78
CA TRP A 165 5.51 -6.90 -7.84
C TRP A 165 5.85 -5.60 -7.12
N LEU A 166 6.06 -5.71 -5.81
CA LEU A 166 6.46 -4.63 -4.93
C LEU A 166 7.84 -4.94 -4.37
N GLN A 167 8.79 -4.03 -4.57
CA GLN A 167 10.13 -4.11 -4.00
C GLN A 167 10.31 -2.96 -3.01
N ILE A 168 10.76 -3.26 -1.80
CA ILE A 168 11.08 -2.27 -0.76
C ILE A 168 12.60 -2.23 -0.61
N GLU A 169 13.20 -1.07 -0.83
CA GLU A 169 14.66 -0.87 -0.94
C GLU A 169 15.33 -0.57 0.40
N VAL A 170 14.56 -0.08 1.36
CA VAL A 170 15.03 0.30 2.69
C VAL A 170 14.49 -0.65 3.74
N ASP A 171 15.19 -0.74 4.86
CA ASP A 171 14.75 -1.49 6.04
C ASP A 171 14.47 -0.51 7.18
N ARG A 172 13.18 -0.22 7.40
CA ARG A 172 12.68 0.73 8.41
C ARG A 172 11.67 0.09 9.34
N GLY A 173 11.73 -1.23 9.49
CA GLY A 173 10.79 -1.98 10.32
C GLY A 173 9.46 -2.32 9.65
N ARG A 174 8.62 -3.02 10.42
CA ARG A 174 7.40 -3.66 9.93
C ARG A 174 6.31 -2.66 9.55
N ASP A 175 6.09 -1.62 10.35
CA ASP A 175 5.00 -0.67 10.11
C ASP A 175 5.22 0.13 8.82
N PHE A 176 6.49 0.46 8.53
CA PHE A 176 6.87 1.03 7.25
C PHE A 176 6.51 0.09 6.09
N ASP A 177 6.86 -1.19 6.16
CA ASP A 177 6.53 -2.15 5.11
C ASP A 177 5.03 -2.27 4.87
N LEU A 178 4.25 -2.37 5.95
CA LEU A 178 2.80 -2.44 5.90
C LEU A 178 2.20 -1.17 5.29
N MET A 179 2.71 0.01 5.64
CA MET A 179 2.33 1.29 5.02
C MET A 179 2.59 1.26 3.51
N VAL A 180 3.78 0.84 3.08
CA VAL A 180 4.16 0.76 1.66
C VAL A 180 3.23 -0.20 0.92
N MET A 181 2.99 -1.39 1.46
CA MET A 181 2.09 -2.39 0.89
C MET A 181 0.66 -1.87 0.73
N MET A 182 0.09 -1.32 1.79
CA MET A 182 -1.28 -0.81 1.77
C MET A 182 -1.42 0.36 0.79
N THR A 183 -0.55 1.36 0.86
CA THR A 183 -0.66 2.55 0.01
C THR A 183 -0.45 2.23 -1.47
N ALA A 184 0.46 1.30 -1.82
CA ALA A 184 0.62 0.80 -3.18
C ALA A 184 -0.66 0.11 -3.68
N LEU A 185 -1.26 -0.76 -2.86
CA LEU A 185 -2.50 -1.46 -3.18
C LEU A 185 -3.70 -0.52 -3.30
N SER A 186 -3.82 0.49 -2.43
CA SER A 186 -4.88 1.50 -2.53
C SER A 186 -4.81 2.27 -3.86
N ILE A 187 -3.60 2.62 -4.32
CA ILE A 187 -3.42 3.24 -5.64
C ILE A 187 -3.86 2.27 -6.75
N HIS A 188 -3.36 1.04 -6.71
CA HIS A 188 -3.65 0.02 -7.72
C HIS A 188 -5.16 -0.24 -7.82
N GLU A 189 -5.80 -0.50 -6.69
CA GLU A 189 -7.23 -0.80 -6.61
C GLU A 189 -8.08 0.38 -7.05
N TRP A 190 -7.73 1.61 -6.66
CA TRP A 190 -8.42 2.80 -7.13
C TRP A 190 -8.37 2.92 -8.65
N MET A 191 -7.19 2.80 -9.25
CA MET A 191 -7.04 2.87 -10.72
C MET A 191 -7.79 1.76 -11.44
N ARG A 192 -7.95 0.59 -10.82
CA ARG A 192 -8.71 -0.54 -11.36
C ARG A 192 -10.24 -0.33 -11.30
N ARG A 193 -10.72 0.48 -10.34
CA ARG A 193 -12.15 0.78 -10.15
C ARG A 193 -12.66 1.95 -11.01
N GLN A 194 -11.75 2.75 -11.57
CA GLN A 194 -12.05 3.82 -12.52
C GLN A 194 -12.19 3.26 -13.92
#